data_AF-A0AAN0ITJ7-F1
#
_entry.id   AF-A0AAN0ITJ7-F1
#
_cell.length_a   1.000
_cell.length_b   1.000
_cell.length_c   1.000
_cell.angle_alpha   90.00
_cell.angle_beta   90.00
_cell.angle_gamma   90.00
#
_symmetry.space_group_name_H-M   'P 1'
#
loop_
_entity.id
_entity.type
_entity.pdbx_description
1 polymer ?
#
loop_
_entity_poly.entity_id
_entity_poly.type
_entity_poly.pdbx_seq_one_letter_code
_entity_poly.pdbx_strand_id
1 'polypeptide(L)'
;MGIYNLSCTGNETSLWECQFTTTYNGRYCGQSNDASVFCMSNTTQYSNCTDGDVRLIGGSTSNEGNVQICYKNTWGSVCDDSWGTADSNVVCRQLGLQPYGSSAYYSNRYVVHSPFVYGLFYCSGIEKTLLHCPKSSSNYLLSCQNYEIAGAQCIGTCTDGRVRIRGTYNTHIGRVEVCVNGTWVTVCDENWDDNDAAVICHQFGHSAYGAMAAYGSIISDSYPTRVYGVNCTGSERELFDCPVHLLPPGSSYSSCSQNDAGVICQGSQTMYSNCTNGDVRLRDGATLNQGRVEICVNNAWGTVCDDGWGELNGNVVCMQLGYQQVGKRPDQY
;
A
#
# COMPACT_ATOMS: atom_id res chain seq x y z
N MET A 1 29.94 40.84 17.57
CA MET A 1 29.88 41.86 16.51
C MET A 1 29.14 41.22 15.35
N GLY A 2 28.10 41.87 14.82
CA GLY A 2 27.31 41.38 13.69
C GLY A 2 26.97 42.54 12.75
N ILE A 3 26.77 42.24 11.48
CA ILE A 3 26.24 43.16 10.47
C ILE A 3 24.71 43.01 10.45
N TYR A 4 23.99 44.12 10.43
CA TYR A 4 22.52 44.17 10.42
C TYR A 4 22.03 44.87 9.16
N ASN A 5 20.77 44.61 8.81
CA ASN A 5 20.10 45.24 7.66
C ASN A 5 20.95 45.16 6.38
N LEU A 6 21.63 44.02 6.19
CA LEU A 6 22.46 43.77 5.02
C LEU A 6 21.57 43.82 3.77
N SER A 7 21.89 44.71 2.85
CA SER A 7 21.16 44.96 1.62
C SER A 7 22.13 45.00 0.45
N CYS A 8 22.08 43.98 -0.39
CA CYS A 8 22.88 43.80 -1.59
C CYS A 8 22.02 43.96 -2.85
N THR A 9 22.62 44.38 -3.95
CA THR A 9 22.00 44.42 -5.29
C THR A 9 22.10 43.09 -6.02
N GLY A 10 23.04 42.23 -5.63
CA GLY A 10 23.25 40.88 -6.15
C GLY A 10 24.41 40.75 -7.15
N ASN A 11 25.09 41.85 -7.48
CA ASN A 11 26.24 41.89 -8.39
C ASN A 11 27.56 42.22 -7.67
N GLU A 12 27.52 42.46 -6.36
CA GLU A 12 28.70 42.68 -5.53
C GLU A 12 29.58 41.43 -5.47
N THR A 13 30.90 41.61 -5.42
CA THR A 13 31.84 40.47 -5.30
C THR A 13 32.09 40.08 -3.84
N SER A 14 31.63 40.90 -2.90
CA SER A 14 31.89 40.78 -1.47
C SER A 14 30.72 41.34 -0.66
N LEU A 15 30.33 40.66 0.42
CA LEU A 15 29.29 41.16 1.34
C LEU A 15 29.65 42.50 1.98
N TRP A 16 30.94 42.87 2.00
CA TRP A 16 31.43 44.15 2.51
C TRP A 16 31.13 45.34 1.58
N GLU A 17 30.76 45.07 0.32
CA GLU A 17 30.34 46.09 -0.65
C GLU A 17 28.84 46.44 -0.53
N CYS A 18 28.07 45.58 0.15
CA CYS A 18 26.66 45.80 0.39
C CYS A 18 26.43 46.90 1.44
N GLN A 19 25.24 47.48 1.45
CA GLN A 19 24.85 48.40 2.52
C GLN A 19 24.53 47.59 3.78
N PHE A 20 25.09 47.97 4.93
CA PHE A 20 24.79 47.33 6.22
C PHE A 20 24.97 48.33 7.36
N THR A 21 24.40 48.00 8.52
CA THR A 21 24.66 48.72 9.78
C THR A 21 25.40 47.82 10.77
N THR A 22 26.25 48.39 11.61
CA THR A 22 26.99 47.64 12.66
C THR A 22 26.40 47.83 14.04
N THR A 23 25.42 48.73 14.16
CA THR A 23 24.66 49.02 15.38
C THR A 23 23.16 48.98 15.09
N TYR A 24 22.40 48.33 15.96
CA TYR A 24 20.93 48.29 15.89
C TYR A 24 20.35 48.37 17.30
N ASN A 25 19.93 49.56 17.74
CA ASN A 25 19.25 49.81 19.03
C ASN A 25 19.88 49.12 20.25
N GLY A 26 21.21 49.01 20.32
CA GLY A 26 21.92 48.34 21.42
C GLY A 26 21.70 46.83 21.52
N ARG A 27 21.04 46.18 20.54
CA ARG A 27 20.91 44.72 20.47
C ARG A 27 22.13 44.10 19.81
N TYR A 28 22.50 42.91 20.29
CA TYR A 28 23.46 42.04 19.63
C TYR A 28 22.74 40.97 18.80
N CYS A 29 23.30 40.59 17.65
CA CYS A 29 22.86 39.45 16.88
C CYS A 29 23.23 38.19 17.66
N GLY A 30 22.26 37.62 18.38
CA GLY A 30 22.43 36.33 19.05
C GLY A 30 22.45 35.17 18.05
N GLN A 31 23.01 34.03 18.47
CA GLN A 31 23.19 32.82 17.64
C GLN A 31 21.88 32.32 16.99
N SER A 32 20.72 32.62 17.58
CA SER A 32 19.41 32.28 17.01
C SER A 32 19.01 33.11 15.79
N ASN A 33 19.75 34.20 15.50
CA ASN A 33 19.49 35.13 14.41
C ASN A 33 20.59 35.09 13.34
N ASP A 34 21.47 34.07 13.40
CA ASP A 34 22.52 33.91 12.40
C ASP A 34 21.92 33.60 11.04
N ALA A 35 22.32 34.36 10.02
CA ALA A 35 21.95 34.08 8.65
C ALA A 35 22.76 32.89 8.13
N SER A 36 22.10 31.98 7.43
CA SER A 36 22.76 30.89 6.73
C SER A 36 22.49 31.00 5.23
N VAL A 37 23.48 30.60 4.44
CA VAL A 37 23.34 30.49 2.99
C VAL A 37 23.77 29.09 2.59
N PHE A 38 23.02 28.54 1.65
CA PHE A 38 23.35 27.30 0.99
C PHE A 38 23.80 27.62 -0.43
N CYS A 39 25.06 27.30 -0.73
CA CYS A 39 25.63 27.53 -2.05
C CYS A 39 25.69 26.22 -2.82
N MET A 40 25.15 26.25 -4.05
CA MET A 40 25.30 25.14 -4.98
C MET A 40 26.77 24.98 -5.37
N SER A 41 27.22 23.73 -5.55
CA SER A 41 28.56 23.45 -6.10
C SER A 41 28.71 24.07 -7.49
N ASN A 42 29.93 24.48 -7.86
CA ASN A 42 30.25 24.95 -9.21
C ASN A 42 30.00 23.88 -10.30
N THR A 43 29.87 22.61 -9.92
CA THR A 43 29.51 21.51 -10.81
C THR A 43 27.99 21.35 -10.98
N THR A 44 27.18 22.07 -10.20
CA THR A 44 25.72 22.00 -10.29
C THR A 44 25.28 22.64 -11.59
N GLN A 45 24.65 21.84 -12.44
CA GLN A 45 24.21 22.31 -13.74
C GLN A 45 22.86 23.03 -13.62
N TYR A 46 22.76 24.16 -14.32
CA TYR A 46 21.46 24.75 -14.62
C TYR A 46 20.58 23.71 -15.30
N SER A 47 19.34 23.59 -14.83
CA SER A 47 18.32 22.72 -15.40
C SER A 47 17.10 23.56 -15.72
N ASN A 48 16.50 23.35 -16.89
CA ASN A 48 15.23 23.96 -17.25
C ASN A 48 14.03 23.28 -16.54
N CYS A 49 14.20 22.94 -15.25
CA CYS A 49 13.14 22.40 -14.42
C CYS A 49 12.32 23.54 -13.80
N THR A 50 11.06 23.24 -13.49
CA THR A 50 10.15 24.15 -12.80
C THR A 50 10.28 23.97 -11.29
N ASP A 51 10.20 25.07 -10.53
CA ASP A 51 10.28 25.02 -9.07
C ASP A 51 9.23 24.05 -8.50
N GLY A 52 9.71 23.09 -7.71
CA GLY A 52 8.89 22.03 -7.13
C GLY A 52 8.78 20.75 -7.94
N ASP A 53 9.27 20.69 -9.18
CA ASP A 53 9.37 19.43 -9.94
C ASP A 53 10.18 18.39 -9.15
N VAL A 54 9.79 17.11 -9.23
CA VAL A 54 10.50 16.02 -8.53
C VAL A 54 11.04 15.00 -9.52
N ARG A 55 12.13 14.33 -9.14
CA ARG A 55 12.67 13.17 -9.87
C ARG A 55 13.32 12.16 -8.94
N LEU A 56 13.40 10.91 -9.39
CA LEU A 56 14.13 9.83 -8.73
C LEU A 56 15.46 9.60 -9.47
N ILE A 57 16.55 9.45 -8.71
CA ILE A 57 17.89 9.27 -9.28
C ILE A 57 18.66 8.16 -8.55
N GLY A 58 19.48 7.44 -9.32
CA GLY A 58 20.39 6.39 -8.83
C GLY A 58 19.73 5.02 -8.64
N GLY A 59 18.42 4.93 -8.77
CA GLY A 59 17.69 3.66 -8.72
C GLY A 59 17.97 2.72 -9.89
N SER A 60 17.65 1.43 -9.70
CA SER A 60 17.82 0.41 -10.74
C SER A 60 16.73 0.50 -11.81
N THR A 61 15.60 1.11 -11.46
CA THR A 61 14.46 1.37 -12.35
C THR A 61 14.06 2.83 -12.29
N SER A 62 13.25 3.29 -13.25
CA SER A 62 12.70 4.66 -13.25
C SER A 62 11.76 4.96 -12.08
N ASN A 63 11.31 3.93 -11.36
CA ASN A 63 10.31 4.06 -10.30
C ASN A 63 10.94 4.04 -8.90
N GLU A 64 12.27 4.01 -8.80
CA GLU A 64 12.95 4.07 -7.51
C GLU A 64 14.16 4.98 -7.57
N GLY A 65 14.55 5.55 -6.43
CA GLY A 65 15.75 6.37 -6.36
C GLY A 65 15.73 7.30 -5.15
N ASN A 66 16.81 8.06 -5.01
CA ASN A 66 16.83 9.22 -4.12
C ASN A 66 15.98 10.33 -4.73
N VAL A 67 15.24 11.04 -3.89
CA VAL A 67 14.34 12.12 -4.29
C VAL A 67 15.15 13.40 -4.46
N GLN A 68 15.07 13.96 -5.67
CA GLN A 68 15.47 15.34 -5.91
C GLN A 68 14.25 16.19 -6.23
N ILE A 69 14.32 17.44 -5.79
CA ILE A 69 13.31 18.46 -6.07
C ILE A 69 13.99 19.69 -6.68
N CYS A 70 13.34 20.25 -7.69
CA CYS A 70 13.84 21.44 -8.37
C CYS A 70 13.59 22.65 -7.48
N TYR A 71 14.65 23.40 -7.23
CA TYR A 71 14.62 24.70 -6.57
C TYR A 71 15.28 25.72 -7.48
N LYS A 72 14.52 26.72 -7.94
CA LYS A 72 15.01 27.81 -8.81
C LYS A 72 15.93 27.33 -9.94
N ASN A 73 15.41 26.45 -10.81
CA ASN A 73 16.13 25.91 -11.99
C ASN A 73 17.34 25.02 -11.67
N THR A 74 17.40 24.46 -10.47
CA THR A 74 18.47 23.54 -10.09
C THR A 74 17.93 22.39 -9.25
N TRP A 75 18.52 21.20 -9.40
CA TRP A 75 18.10 20.02 -8.65
C TRP A 75 18.86 19.94 -7.33
N GLY A 76 18.11 19.84 -6.23
CA GLY A 76 18.67 19.57 -4.91
C GLY A 76 18.04 18.32 -4.28
N SER A 77 18.67 17.84 -3.22
CA SER A 77 18.22 16.67 -2.46
C SER A 77 17.20 17.06 -1.40
N VAL A 78 16.37 16.08 -1.01
CA VAL A 78 15.46 16.19 0.13
C VAL A 78 16.07 15.45 1.32
N CYS A 79 16.04 16.07 2.51
CA CYS A 79 16.48 15.43 3.74
C CYS A 79 15.48 14.38 4.21
N ASP A 80 15.96 13.24 4.71
CA ASP A 80 15.14 12.12 5.18
C ASP A 80 14.60 12.28 6.61
N ASP A 81 14.96 13.37 7.29
CA ASP A 81 14.36 13.76 8.57
C ASP A 81 12.84 13.93 8.44
N SER A 82 12.11 13.18 9.28
CA SER A 82 10.63 13.07 9.24
C SER A 82 10.05 12.52 7.93
N TRP A 83 10.87 11.96 7.05
CA TRP A 83 10.41 11.37 5.80
C TRP A 83 9.65 10.06 6.04
N GLY A 84 8.53 9.88 5.35
CA GLY A 84 7.70 8.70 5.49
C GLY A 84 7.00 8.28 4.21
N THR A 85 6.22 7.20 4.31
CA THR A 85 5.44 6.66 3.20
C THR A 85 4.44 7.68 2.65
N ALA A 86 3.90 8.56 3.49
CA ALA A 86 3.00 9.63 3.05
C ALA A 86 3.71 10.63 2.12
N ASP A 87 4.96 11.02 2.42
CA ASP A 87 5.74 11.91 1.54
C ASP A 87 6.10 11.19 0.23
N SER A 88 6.47 9.91 0.32
CA SER A 88 6.78 9.08 -0.85
C SER A 88 5.54 8.89 -1.75
N ASN A 89 4.35 8.74 -1.18
CA ASN A 89 3.09 8.68 -1.93
C ASN A 89 2.85 9.96 -2.75
N VAL A 90 3.15 11.14 -2.17
CA VAL A 90 3.07 12.43 -2.87
C VAL A 90 4.09 12.52 -4.00
N VAL A 91 5.34 12.07 -3.78
CA VAL A 91 6.36 12.01 -4.83
C VAL A 91 5.90 11.11 -5.98
N CYS A 92 5.44 9.89 -5.69
CA CYS A 92 4.99 8.95 -6.72
C CYS A 92 3.80 9.50 -7.51
N ARG A 93 2.84 10.13 -6.83
CA ARG A 93 1.73 10.82 -7.49
C ARG A 93 2.20 11.94 -8.41
N GLN A 94 3.12 12.78 -7.94
CA GLN A 94 3.63 13.91 -8.70
C GLN A 94 4.39 13.45 -9.96
N LEU A 95 5.01 12.26 -9.92
CA LEU A 95 5.65 11.62 -11.07
C LEU A 95 4.66 10.94 -12.04
N GLY A 96 3.36 10.98 -11.77
CA GLY A 96 2.34 10.29 -12.56
C GLY A 96 2.34 8.78 -12.36
N LEU A 97 2.97 8.29 -11.29
CA LEU A 97 2.95 6.89 -10.87
C LEU A 97 1.79 6.65 -9.88
N GLN A 98 1.60 5.40 -9.49
CA GLN A 98 0.54 5.06 -8.54
C GLN A 98 0.79 5.78 -7.19
N PRO A 99 -0.22 6.46 -6.63
CA PRO A 99 -0.05 7.29 -5.44
C PRO A 99 -0.06 6.53 -4.10
N TYR A 100 -0.29 5.22 -4.09
CA TYR A 100 -0.40 4.40 -2.87
C TYR A 100 0.48 3.16 -2.95
N GLY A 101 0.85 2.62 -1.80
CA GLY A 101 1.76 1.47 -1.68
C GLY A 101 3.22 1.78 -2.01
N SER A 102 3.60 3.06 -2.04
CA SER A 102 5.02 3.43 -2.17
C SER A 102 5.80 3.00 -0.92
N SER A 103 7.12 2.89 -1.07
CA SER A 103 8.03 2.70 0.06
C SER A 103 8.95 3.89 0.20
N ALA A 104 9.05 4.43 1.42
CA ALA A 104 10.04 5.44 1.75
C ALA A 104 11.40 4.81 2.00
N TYR A 105 12.45 5.44 1.49
CA TYR A 105 13.83 5.08 1.75
C TYR A 105 14.59 6.24 2.40
N TYR A 106 15.66 5.86 3.08
CA TYR A 106 16.45 6.70 3.96
C TYR A 106 17.93 6.50 3.64
N SER A 107 18.77 7.28 4.30
CA SER A 107 20.21 7.07 4.40
C SER A 107 20.94 7.11 3.05
N ASN A 108 20.45 7.93 2.10
CA ASN A 108 21.08 8.12 0.80
C ASN A 108 21.39 6.78 0.10
N ARG A 109 20.39 5.90 0.06
CA ARG A 109 20.50 4.52 -0.43
C ARG A 109 21.22 4.38 -1.78
N TYR A 110 21.05 5.35 -2.67
CA TYR A 110 21.61 5.34 -4.03
C TYR A 110 22.86 6.22 -4.21
N VAL A 111 23.48 6.66 -3.11
CA VAL A 111 24.79 7.35 -3.08
C VAL A 111 24.83 8.57 -4.03
N VAL A 112 23.83 9.43 -3.89
CA VAL A 112 23.73 10.67 -4.67
C VAL A 112 24.43 11.79 -3.92
N HIS A 113 25.19 12.58 -4.66
CA HIS A 113 25.88 13.75 -4.13
C HIS A 113 25.19 14.98 -4.69
N SER A 114 24.30 15.53 -3.89
CA SER A 114 23.56 16.73 -4.23
C SER A 114 23.19 17.45 -2.96
N PRO A 115 23.20 18.77 -2.97
CA PRO A 115 23.09 19.52 -1.74
C PRO A 115 21.58 19.63 -1.35
N PHE A 116 21.25 19.82 -0.06
CA PHE A 116 19.87 19.82 0.43
C PHE A 116 19.12 21.13 0.20
N VAL A 117 17.91 21.03 -0.37
CA VAL A 117 17.04 22.20 -0.64
C VAL A 117 15.78 22.21 0.21
N TYR A 118 15.29 21.03 0.59
CA TYR A 118 14.12 20.87 1.46
C TYR A 118 14.33 19.67 2.40
N GLY A 119 13.52 19.61 3.45
CA GLY A 119 13.54 18.60 4.51
C GLY A 119 12.35 18.80 5.43
N LEU A 120 12.15 17.88 6.39
CA LEU A 120 11.05 17.94 7.36
C LEU A 120 9.68 18.11 6.68
N PHE A 121 9.40 17.26 5.69
CA PHE A 121 8.06 17.17 5.13
C PHE A 121 7.15 16.37 6.07
N TYR A 122 5.90 16.81 6.18
CA TYR A 122 4.86 16.15 6.97
C TYR A 122 3.61 15.98 6.10
N CYS A 123 3.78 15.35 4.93
CA CYS A 123 2.66 15.10 4.03
C CYS A 123 1.61 14.21 4.72
N SER A 124 0.34 14.47 4.42
CA SER A 124 -0.78 13.56 4.71
C SER A 124 -0.88 12.41 3.69
N GLY A 125 -0.22 12.54 2.53
CA GLY A 125 -0.20 11.54 1.47
C GLY A 125 -1.21 11.81 0.35
N ILE A 126 -2.00 12.88 0.47
CA ILE A 126 -3.03 13.27 -0.51
C ILE A 126 -2.71 14.59 -1.23
N GLU A 127 -1.59 15.23 -0.92
CA GLU A 127 -1.13 16.43 -1.58
C GLU A 127 -0.86 16.18 -3.07
N LYS A 128 -0.94 17.23 -3.89
CA LYS A 128 -0.67 17.15 -5.34
C LYS A 128 0.82 17.14 -5.65
N THR A 129 1.60 17.92 -4.89
CA THR A 129 3.05 18.02 -5.05
C THR A 129 3.70 18.12 -3.67
N LEU A 130 4.98 17.78 -3.59
CA LEU A 130 5.71 17.78 -2.33
C LEU A 130 5.76 19.18 -1.68
N LEU A 131 5.75 20.25 -2.50
CA LEU A 131 5.71 21.62 -2.00
C LEU A 131 4.40 22.02 -1.31
N HIS A 132 3.29 21.32 -1.58
CA HIS A 132 2.01 21.54 -0.90
C HIS A 132 1.95 20.87 0.48
N CYS A 133 2.92 20.00 0.81
CA CYS A 133 2.98 19.42 2.13
C CYS A 133 3.40 20.46 3.18
N PRO A 134 2.84 20.35 4.40
CA PRO A 134 3.38 21.04 5.56
C PRO A 134 4.88 20.72 5.71
N LYS A 135 5.68 21.74 5.99
CA LYS A 135 7.12 21.62 6.21
C LYS A 135 7.62 22.67 7.20
N SER A 136 8.66 22.33 7.96
CA SER A 136 9.27 23.26 8.92
C SER A 136 10.08 24.36 8.23
N SER A 137 10.20 25.54 8.84
CA SER A 137 10.95 26.66 8.28
C SER A 137 12.47 26.50 8.46
N SER A 138 13.16 26.34 7.33
CA SER A 138 14.57 26.62 6.95
C SER A 138 15.75 26.31 7.89
N ASN A 139 15.65 26.45 9.20
CA ASN A 139 16.82 26.35 10.10
C ASN A 139 17.30 24.91 10.32
N TYR A 140 16.49 23.92 9.96
CA TYR A 140 16.82 22.50 10.11
C TYR A 140 17.61 21.89 8.94
N LEU A 141 17.68 22.55 7.79
CA LEU A 141 18.44 22.00 6.66
C LEU A 141 19.95 21.92 6.94
N LEU A 142 20.44 22.69 7.91
CA LEU A 142 21.84 22.69 8.33
C LEU A 142 22.24 21.46 9.15
N SER A 143 21.29 20.70 9.70
CA SER A 143 21.61 19.46 10.43
C SER A 143 21.79 18.27 9.51
N CYS A 144 21.19 18.31 8.31
CA CYS A 144 21.20 17.19 7.37
C CYS A 144 22.59 16.92 6.81
N GLN A 145 23.09 15.72 7.06
CA GLN A 145 24.37 15.21 6.58
C GLN A 145 24.21 14.59 5.19
N ASN A 146 25.31 14.44 4.46
CA ASN A 146 25.30 13.90 3.09
C ASN A 146 24.70 12.49 2.95
N TYR A 147 24.62 11.72 4.04
CA TYR A 147 23.96 10.42 4.06
C TYR A 147 22.46 10.52 4.34
N GLU A 148 21.89 11.67 4.70
CA GLU A 148 20.48 11.83 5.11
C GLU A 148 19.57 12.21 3.92
N ILE A 149 19.79 11.59 2.75
CA ILE A 149 18.99 11.84 1.56
C ILE A 149 17.79 10.89 1.52
N ALA A 150 16.60 11.49 1.40
CA ALA A 150 15.34 10.78 1.24
C ALA A 150 15.25 10.07 -0.11
N GLY A 151 14.65 8.90 -0.11
CA GLY A 151 14.36 8.12 -1.31
C GLY A 151 12.92 7.63 -1.35
N ALA A 152 12.49 7.19 -2.52
CA ALA A 152 11.20 6.57 -2.72
C ALA A 152 11.30 5.40 -3.69
N GLN A 153 10.45 4.39 -3.49
CA GLN A 153 10.14 3.35 -4.46
C GLN A 153 8.64 3.38 -4.73
N CYS A 154 8.29 3.70 -5.97
CA CYS A 154 6.94 3.82 -6.46
C CYS A 154 6.47 2.55 -7.14
N ILE A 155 5.15 2.37 -7.19
CA ILE A 155 4.51 1.33 -7.99
C ILE A 155 4.10 1.96 -9.33
N GLY A 156 4.38 1.25 -10.43
CA GLY A 156 3.90 1.67 -11.75
C GLY A 156 2.38 1.65 -11.84
N THR A 157 1.81 2.46 -12.72
CA THR A 157 0.36 2.44 -12.97
C THR A 157 -0.09 1.07 -13.47
N CYS A 158 -1.30 0.66 -13.10
CA CYS A 158 -1.91 -0.56 -13.59
C CYS A 158 -2.94 -0.28 -14.71
N THR A 159 -3.44 -1.36 -15.32
CA THR A 159 -4.50 -1.27 -16.34
C THR A 159 -5.85 -1.45 -15.66
N ASP A 160 -6.77 -0.50 -15.86
CA ASP A 160 -8.11 -0.54 -15.27
C ASP A 160 -8.83 -1.85 -15.59
N GLY A 161 -9.57 -2.36 -14.59
CA GLY A 161 -10.29 -3.62 -14.71
C GLY A 161 -9.46 -4.84 -14.29
N ARG A 162 -8.13 -4.74 -14.22
CA ARG A 162 -7.30 -5.88 -13.81
C ARG A 162 -7.50 -6.24 -12.35
N VAL A 163 -7.54 -7.53 -12.08
CA VAL A 163 -7.66 -8.12 -10.75
C VAL A 163 -6.35 -8.86 -10.42
N ARG A 164 -5.99 -8.94 -9.15
CA ARG A 164 -4.93 -9.80 -8.63
C ARG A 164 -5.24 -10.30 -7.23
N ILE A 165 -4.73 -11.48 -6.89
CA ILE A 165 -4.82 -12.07 -5.57
C ILE A 165 -3.47 -11.88 -4.85
N ARG A 166 -3.48 -11.28 -3.65
CA ARG A 166 -2.26 -10.92 -2.89
C ARG A 166 -2.40 -11.23 -1.40
N GLY A 167 -1.30 -11.09 -0.66
CA GLY A 167 -1.28 -11.19 0.80
C GLY A 167 -0.95 -12.57 1.36
N THR A 168 -0.84 -13.60 0.52
CA THR A 168 -0.25 -14.89 0.90
C THR A 168 0.77 -15.37 -0.13
N TYR A 169 1.59 -16.36 0.24
CA TYR A 169 2.49 -17.07 -0.68
C TYR A 169 1.77 -18.11 -1.54
N ASN A 170 0.51 -18.43 -1.23
CA ASN A 170 -0.30 -19.39 -1.98
C ASN A 170 -1.13 -18.65 -3.04
N THR A 171 -1.01 -19.07 -4.29
CA THR A 171 -1.79 -18.48 -5.41
C THR A 171 -3.29 -18.73 -5.31
N HIS A 172 -3.72 -19.68 -4.47
CA HIS A 172 -5.12 -20.02 -4.26
C HIS A 172 -5.78 -19.22 -3.14
N ILE A 173 -5.01 -18.47 -2.34
CA ILE A 173 -5.54 -17.78 -1.16
C ILE A 173 -5.02 -16.36 -1.14
N GLY A 174 -5.89 -15.38 -1.01
CA GLY A 174 -5.45 -14.02 -0.84
C GLY A 174 -6.56 -12.98 -0.88
N ARG A 175 -6.17 -11.77 -0.55
CA ARG A 175 -6.95 -10.55 -0.75
C ARG A 175 -7.12 -10.27 -2.23
N VAL A 176 -8.31 -9.85 -2.60
CA VAL A 176 -8.63 -9.37 -3.94
C VAL A 176 -8.24 -7.91 -4.05
N GLU A 177 -7.32 -7.60 -4.97
CA GLU A 177 -6.94 -6.25 -5.33
C GLU A 177 -7.32 -5.98 -6.78
N VAL A 178 -7.84 -4.80 -7.04
CA VAL A 178 -8.40 -4.43 -8.34
C VAL A 178 -7.78 -3.11 -8.79
N CYS A 179 -7.55 -2.96 -10.09
CA CYS A 179 -7.03 -1.72 -10.65
C CYS A 179 -8.18 -0.78 -11.04
N VAL A 180 -8.22 0.40 -10.43
CA VAL A 180 -9.21 1.45 -10.70
C VAL A 180 -8.50 2.79 -10.89
N ASN A 181 -8.62 3.38 -12.08
CA ASN A 181 -7.96 4.61 -12.51
C ASN A 181 -6.43 4.55 -12.34
N GLY A 182 -5.81 3.48 -12.86
CA GLY A 182 -4.37 3.27 -12.84
C GLY A 182 -3.79 2.93 -11.46
N THR A 183 -4.65 2.69 -10.46
CA THR A 183 -4.25 2.43 -9.07
C THR A 183 -4.84 1.13 -8.54
N TRP A 184 -4.00 0.29 -7.93
CA TRP A 184 -4.44 -0.85 -7.14
C TRP A 184 -5.18 -0.39 -5.89
N VAL A 185 -6.38 -0.93 -5.72
CA VAL A 185 -7.30 -0.69 -4.60
C VAL A 185 -7.77 -2.02 -4.04
N THR A 186 -8.30 -2.02 -2.82
CA THR A 186 -8.91 -3.22 -2.24
C THR A 186 -10.43 -3.21 -2.45
N VAL A 187 -11.00 -4.41 -2.34
CA VAL A 187 -12.45 -4.65 -2.37
C VAL A 187 -12.95 -4.78 -0.94
N CYS A 188 -14.07 -4.15 -0.64
CA CYS A 188 -14.72 -4.26 0.66
C CYS A 188 -15.36 -5.64 0.83
N ASP A 189 -15.28 -6.20 2.03
CA ASP A 189 -15.91 -7.48 2.36
C ASP A 189 -17.41 -7.38 2.72
N GLU A 190 -17.99 -6.17 2.68
CA GLU A 190 -19.43 -5.97 2.90
C GLU A 190 -20.25 -6.67 1.81
N ASN A 191 -21.04 -7.66 2.24
CA ASN A 191 -21.82 -8.58 1.39
C ASN A 191 -20.98 -9.46 0.46
N TRP A 192 -19.67 -9.55 0.67
CA TRP A 192 -18.79 -10.44 -0.09
C TRP A 192 -19.12 -11.90 0.23
N ASP A 193 -19.51 -12.69 -0.78
CA ASP A 193 -19.96 -14.07 -0.57
C ASP A 193 -19.24 -15.11 -1.45
N ASP A 194 -19.64 -16.38 -1.32
CA ASP A 194 -19.04 -17.49 -2.07
C ASP A 194 -19.31 -17.40 -3.60
N ASN A 195 -20.33 -16.66 -4.05
CA ASN A 195 -20.59 -16.40 -5.47
C ASN A 195 -19.59 -15.38 -6.01
N ASP A 196 -19.31 -14.32 -5.24
CA ASP A 196 -18.26 -13.36 -5.60
C ASP A 196 -16.89 -14.03 -5.67
N ALA A 197 -16.58 -14.88 -4.67
CA ALA A 197 -15.37 -15.67 -4.66
C ALA A 197 -15.29 -16.66 -5.84
N ALA A 198 -16.41 -17.26 -6.24
CA ALA A 198 -16.47 -18.16 -7.40
C ALA A 198 -16.07 -17.45 -8.69
N VAL A 199 -16.55 -16.22 -8.92
CA VAL A 199 -16.19 -15.42 -10.10
C VAL A 199 -14.70 -15.10 -10.11
N ILE A 200 -14.14 -14.67 -8.98
CA ILE A 200 -12.70 -14.41 -8.86
C ILE A 200 -11.89 -15.68 -9.13
N CYS A 201 -12.20 -16.78 -8.45
CA CYS A 201 -11.46 -18.03 -8.62
C CYS A 201 -11.52 -18.53 -10.07
N HIS A 202 -12.69 -18.48 -10.68
CA HIS A 202 -12.87 -18.81 -12.09
C HIS A 202 -12.06 -17.90 -13.02
N GLN A 203 -12.02 -16.58 -12.77
CA GLN A 203 -11.22 -15.62 -13.54
C GLN A 203 -9.72 -15.95 -13.54
N PHE A 204 -9.21 -16.61 -12.50
CA PHE A 204 -7.82 -17.08 -12.39
C PHE A 204 -7.61 -18.53 -12.85
N GLY A 205 -8.60 -19.16 -13.48
CA GLY A 205 -8.51 -20.53 -14.01
C GLY A 205 -8.67 -21.62 -12.95
N HIS A 206 -9.16 -21.26 -11.76
CA HIS A 206 -9.57 -22.22 -10.73
C HIS A 206 -11.03 -22.65 -10.93
N SER A 207 -11.44 -23.69 -10.21
CA SER A 207 -12.84 -24.08 -10.17
C SER A 207 -13.67 -23.01 -9.44
N ALA A 208 -14.82 -22.67 -10.01
CA ALA A 208 -15.86 -21.88 -9.33
C ALA A 208 -16.45 -22.66 -8.14
N TYR A 209 -16.55 -24.00 -8.27
CA TYR A 209 -17.07 -24.87 -7.21
C TYR A 209 -16.06 -25.03 -6.09
N GLY A 210 -16.56 -24.95 -4.85
CA GLY A 210 -15.76 -24.96 -3.63
C GLY A 210 -14.96 -23.68 -3.37
N ALA A 211 -15.12 -22.65 -4.20
CA ALA A 211 -14.56 -21.33 -3.91
C ALA A 211 -15.24 -20.74 -2.67
N MET A 212 -14.44 -20.10 -1.81
CA MET A 212 -14.92 -19.54 -0.55
C MET A 212 -14.52 -18.09 -0.41
N ALA A 213 -15.46 -17.27 0.07
CA ALA A 213 -15.16 -15.93 0.54
C ALA A 213 -14.28 -15.96 1.79
N ALA A 214 -13.22 -15.16 1.81
CA ALA A 214 -12.37 -14.94 2.96
C ALA A 214 -12.52 -13.52 3.49
N TYR A 215 -12.53 -13.37 4.82
CA TYR A 215 -12.82 -12.12 5.51
C TYR A 215 -11.67 -11.76 6.45
N GLY A 216 -11.33 -10.48 6.53
CA GLY A 216 -10.53 -9.83 7.60
C GLY A 216 -9.13 -10.37 7.93
N SER A 217 -8.72 -11.49 7.34
CA SER A 217 -7.47 -12.20 7.64
C SER A 217 -6.30 -11.77 6.75
N ILE A 218 -6.59 -11.01 5.68
CA ILE A 218 -5.62 -10.63 4.65
C ILE A 218 -5.82 -9.15 4.28
N ILE A 219 -5.58 -8.24 5.21
CA ILE A 219 -5.79 -6.79 5.01
C ILE A 219 -4.57 -6.06 4.42
N SER A 220 -4.77 -4.89 3.81
CA SER A 220 -3.70 -3.97 3.41
C SER A 220 -3.94 -2.54 3.90
N ASP A 221 -3.00 -2.05 4.70
CA ASP A 221 -2.97 -0.61 5.04
C ASP A 221 -2.32 0.24 3.93
N SER A 222 -1.86 -0.40 2.84
CA SER A 222 -1.09 0.25 1.78
C SER A 222 -1.96 0.78 0.64
N TYR A 223 -3.19 0.28 0.50
CA TYR A 223 -4.10 0.65 -0.59
C TYR A 223 -5.47 1.05 -0.02
N PRO A 224 -6.15 2.04 -0.62
CA PRO A 224 -7.49 2.39 -0.20
C PRO A 224 -8.51 1.35 -0.69
N THR A 225 -9.52 1.07 0.13
CA THR A 225 -10.72 0.34 -0.28
C THR A 225 -11.59 1.23 -1.17
N ARG A 226 -11.87 0.81 -2.41
CA ARG A 226 -12.66 1.60 -3.36
C ARG A 226 -13.75 0.83 -4.10
N VAL A 227 -13.74 -0.49 -4.06
CA VAL A 227 -14.80 -1.33 -4.63
C VAL A 227 -15.66 -1.85 -3.49
N TYR A 228 -16.98 -1.78 -3.61
CA TYR A 228 -17.92 -2.28 -2.60
C TYR A 228 -19.23 -2.74 -3.25
N GLY A 229 -20.05 -3.44 -2.48
CA GLY A 229 -21.36 -3.93 -2.93
C GLY A 229 -21.25 -4.81 -4.17
N VAL A 230 -20.22 -5.66 -4.21
CA VAL A 230 -20.12 -6.72 -5.21
C VAL A 230 -21.28 -7.68 -4.97
N ASN A 231 -21.97 -8.05 -6.04
CA ASN A 231 -23.15 -8.90 -5.95
C ASN A 231 -23.24 -9.80 -7.18
N CYS A 232 -22.27 -10.70 -7.30
CA CYS A 232 -22.21 -11.68 -8.38
C CYS A 232 -23.28 -12.78 -8.21
N THR A 233 -23.69 -13.35 -9.34
CA THR A 233 -24.53 -14.57 -9.37
C THR A 233 -23.70 -15.85 -9.31
N GLY A 234 -22.38 -15.75 -9.49
CA GLY A 234 -21.44 -16.87 -9.54
C GLY A 234 -21.21 -17.42 -10.95
N SER A 235 -21.87 -16.85 -11.96
CA SER A 235 -21.81 -17.29 -13.37
C SER A 235 -21.04 -16.33 -14.28
N GLU A 236 -20.68 -15.17 -13.74
CA GLU A 236 -19.90 -14.14 -14.40
C GLU A 236 -18.47 -14.63 -14.72
N ARG A 237 -17.86 -14.05 -15.75
CA ARG A 237 -16.50 -14.43 -16.16
C ARG A 237 -15.44 -13.62 -15.44
N GLU A 238 -15.72 -12.34 -15.22
CA GLU A 238 -14.83 -11.41 -14.54
C GLU A 238 -15.60 -10.60 -13.49
N LEU A 239 -14.88 -10.10 -12.48
CA LEU A 239 -15.47 -9.30 -11.39
C LEU A 239 -16.33 -8.12 -11.89
N PHE A 240 -15.92 -7.46 -12.96
CA PHE A 240 -16.62 -6.29 -13.50
C PHE A 240 -17.81 -6.62 -14.40
N ASP A 241 -18.08 -7.90 -14.65
CA ASP A 241 -19.36 -8.35 -15.22
C ASP A 241 -20.47 -8.38 -14.14
N CYS A 242 -20.09 -8.40 -12.86
CA CYS A 242 -21.03 -8.32 -11.74
C CYS A 242 -21.48 -6.88 -11.49
N PRO A 243 -22.67 -6.68 -10.89
CA PRO A 243 -23.01 -5.41 -10.24
C PRO A 243 -21.96 -5.05 -9.19
N VAL A 244 -21.29 -3.91 -9.36
CA VAL A 244 -20.27 -3.38 -8.44
C VAL A 244 -20.43 -1.87 -8.26
N HIS A 245 -20.03 -1.37 -7.10
CA HIS A 245 -19.99 0.07 -6.82
C HIS A 245 -18.56 0.56 -6.58
N LEU A 246 -18.28 1.79 -7.04
CA LEU A 246 -16.97 2.43 -6.91
C LEU A 246 -17.05 3.70 -6.07
N LEU A 247 -16.20 3.80 -5.06
CA LEU A 247 -16.03 5.01 -4.28
C LEU A 247 -15.19 6.05 -5.05
N PRO A 248 -15.61 7.33 -5.00
CA PRO A 248 -14.80 8.44 -5.48
C PRO A 248 -13.40 8.48 -4.81
N PRO A 249 -12.39 9.07 -5.47
CA PRO A 249 -11.10 9.32 -4.83
C PRO A 249 -11.26 10.18 -3.57
N GLY A 250 -10.64 9.77 -2.47
CA GLY A 250 -10.64 10.52 -1.20
C GLY A 250 -11.90 10.35 -0.34
N SER A 251 -12.90 9.57 -0.78
CA SER A 251 -13.99 9.15 0.08
C SER A 251 -13.64 7.86 0.82
N SER A 252 -14.06 7.77 2.08
CA SER A 252 -14.09 6.52 2.84
C SER A 252 -15.54 6.11 3.07
N TYR A 253 -15.80 4.81 3.11
CA TYR A 253 -17.10 4.26 3.48
C TYR A 253 -16.96 3.54 4.82
N SER A 254 -17.68 4.00 5.84
CA SER A 254 -17.47 3.60 7.23
C SER A 254 -17.60 2.09 7.46
N SER A 255 -18.50 1.41 6.74
CA SER A 255 -18.66 -0.04 6.86
C SER A 255 -17.50 -0.83 6.26
N CYS A 256 -16.69 -0.22 5.39
CA CYS A 256 -15.52 -0.83 4.74
C CYS A 256 -14.19 -0.44 5.39
N SER A 257 -14.22 0.02 6.64
CA SER A 257 -13.04 0.53 7.34
C SER A 257 -12.22 -0.54 8.07
N GLN A 258 -12.70 -1.79 8.10
CA GLN A 258 -12.11 -2.82 8.96
C GLN A 258 -11.64 -4.08 8.25
N ASN A 259 -12.08 -4.38 7.03
CA ASN A 259 -11.71 -5.63 6.36
C ASN A 259 -11.72 -5.50 4.83
N ASP A 260 -10.75 -6.16 4.19
CA ASP A 260 -10.69 -6.35 2.75
C ASP A 260 -11.22 -7.74 2.38
N ALA A 261 -11.91 -7.83 1.25
CA ALA A 261 -12.38 -9.08 0.67
C ALA A 261 -11.22 -9.95 0.18
N GLY A 262 -11.30 -11.24 0.48
CA GLY A 262 -10.37 -12.25 0.00
C GLY A 262 -11.09 -13.48 -0.54
N VAL A 263 -10.31 -14.38 -1.11
CA VAL A 263 -10.78 -15.64 -1.68
C VAL A 263 -9.91 -16.80 -1.28
N ILE A 264 -10.53 -17.97 -1.20
CA ILE A 264 -9.89 -19.29 -1.13
C ILE A 264 -10.41 -20.11 -2.31
N CYS A 265 -9.52 -20.38 -3.26
CA CYS A 265 -9.82 -21.11 -4.49
C CYS A 265 -9.45 -22.58 -4.38
N GLN A 266 -10.21 -23.41 -5.09
CA GLN A 266 -9.92 -24.84 -5.21
C GLN A 266 -9.11 -25.14 -6.47
N GLY A 267 -8.58 -26.37 -6.55
CA GLY A 267 -7.94 -26.85 -7.77
C GLY A 267 -8.90 -26.80 -8.98
N SER A 268 -8.35 -26.64 -10.19
CA SER A 268 -9.14 -26.58 -11.43
C SER A 268 -9.91 -27.87 -11.76
N GLN A 269 -9.60 -28.97 -11.07
CA GLN A 269 -10.25 -30.28 -11.23
C GLN A 269 -11.44 -30.48 -10.29
N THR A 270 -11.75 -29.51 -9.43
CA THR A 270 -12.90 -29.61 -8.53
C THR A 270 -14.19 -29.59 -9.35
N MET A 271 -15.04 -30.58 -9.11
CA MET A 271 -16.26 -30.81 -9.89
C MET A 271 -17.50 -30.41 -9.10
N TYR A 272 -18.53 -29.99 -9.83
CA TYR A 272 -19.86 -29.78 -9.29
C TYR A 272 -20.39 -31.04 -8.59
N SER A 273 -21.03 -30.83 -7.45
CA SER A 273 -21.82 -31.78 -6.71
C SER A 273 -23.14 -31.13 -6.31
N ASN A 274 -24.24 -31.87 -6.46
CA ASN A 274 -25.56 -31.48 -5.98
C ASN A 274 -25.68 -31.70 -4.46
N CYS A 275 -24.77 -31.11 -3.70
CA CYS A 275 -24.81 -31.05 -2.24
C CYS A 275 -25.18 -29.64 -1.77
N THR A 276 -25.68 -29.55 -0.54
CA THR A 276 -26.06 -28.29 0.11
C THR A 276 -24.90 -27.79 0.97
N ASN A 277 -24.67 -26.47 1.01
CA ASN A 277 -23.63 -25.89 1.87
C ASN A 277 -23.81 -26.36 3.32
N GLY A 278 -22.72 -26.89 3.89
CA GLY A 278 -22.70 -27.44 5.24
C GLY A 278 -23.07 -28.92 5.34
N ASP A 279 -23.50 -29.59 4.27
CA ASP A 279 -23.68 -31.04 4.27
C ASP A 279 -22.36 -31.72 4.65
N VAL A 280 -22.44 -32.78 5.46
CA VAL A 280 -21.27 -33.55 5.90
C VAL A 280 -21.44 -35.01 5.48
N ARG A 281 -20.33 -35.67 5.13
CA ARG A 281 -20.28 -37.12 4.88
C ARG A 281 -18.98 -37.74 5.37
N LEU A 282 -19.00 -39.05 5.62
CA LEU A 282 -17.81 -39.84 5.90
C LEU A 282 -17.41 -40.64 4.66
N ARG A 283 -16.13 -40.64 4.31
CA ARG A 283 -15.59 -41.36 3.15
C ARG A 283 -14.38 -42.21 3.55
N ASP A 284 -14.13 -43.27 2.80
CA ASP A 284 -12.96 -44.14 2.94
C ASP A 284 -12.84 -44.84 4.32
N GLY A 285 -13.96 -45.05 5.02
CA GLY A 285 -14.01 -45.87 6.22
C GLY A 285 -14.47 -47.31 5.95
N ALA A 286 -14.17 -48.21 6.90
CA ALA A 286 -14.58 -49.62 6.82
C ALA A 286 -16.10 -49.82 7.01
N THR A 287 -16.77 -48.89 7.69
CA THR A 287 -18.20 -48.89 7.99
C THR A 287 -18.83 -47.54 7.65
N LEU A 288 -20.16 -47.48 7.57
CA LEU A 288 -20.89 -46.24 7.24
C LEU A 288 -20.70 -45.11 8.28
N ASN A 289 -20.34 -45.45 9.53
CA ASN A 289 -20.14 -44.53 10.63
C ASN A 289 -18.65 -44.20 10.90
N GLN A 290 -17.76 -44.52 9.96
CA GLN A 290 -16.33 -44.26 10.03
C GLN A 290 -15.86 -43.66 8.71
N GLY A 291 -14.84 -42.80 8.76
CA GLY A 291 -14.15 -42.31 7.57
C GLY A 291 -13.57 -40.91 7.75
N ARG A 292 -12.91 -40.42 6.70
CA ARG A 292 -12.52 -39.01 6.57
C ARG A 292 -13.77 -38.16 6.48
N VAL A 293 -13.78 -37.06 7.23
CA VAL A 293 -14.85 -36.07 7.20
C VAL A 293 -14.72 -35.21 5.95
N GLU A 294 -15.77 -35.19 5.14
CA GLU A 294 -15.92 -34.26 4.03
C GLU A 294 -17.10 -33.33 4.28
N ILE A 295 -16.94 -32.06 3.90
CA ILE A 295 -17.95 -31.01 4.02
C ILE A 295 -18.25 -30.43 2.64
N CYS A 296 -19.52 -30.16 2.36
CA CYS A 296 -19.93 -29.50 1.14
C CYS A 296 -19.84 -27.98 1.29
N VAL A 297 -19.10 -27.34 0.41
CA VAL A 297 -18.99 -25.88 0.30
C VAL A 297 -19.06 -25.50 -1.17
N ASN A 298 -19.89 -24.51 -1.49
CA ASN A 298 -20.13 -23.96 -2.81
C ASN A 298 -20.25 -25.04 -3.90
N ASN A 299 -21.19 -25.97 -3.69
CA ASN A 299 -21.48 -27.12 -4.55
C ASN A 299 -20.28 -28.04 -4.85
N ALA A 300 -19.29 -28.13 -3.95
CA ALA A 300 -18.21 -29.11 -4.03
C ALA A 300 -17.95 -29.75 -2.67
N TRP A 301 -17.47 -31.00 -2.68
CA TRP A 301 -17.01 -31.68 -1.47
C TRP A 301 -15.54 -31.36 -1.23
N GLY A 302 -15.23 -30.87 -0.03
CA GLY A 302 -13.87 -30.65 0.46
C GLY A 302 -13.59 -31.46 1.73
N THR A 303 -12.32 -31.47 2.15
CA THR A 303 -11.87 -32.12 3.38
C THR A 303 -11.82 -31.13 4.55
N VAL A 304 -11.94 -31.64 5.78
CA VAL A 304 -11.72 -30.87 7.00
C VAL A 304 -10.32 -31.17 7.57
N CYS A 305 -9.53 -30.14 7.89
CA CYS A 305 -8.22 -30.30 8.50
C CYS A 305 -8.32 -30.81 9.95
N ASP A 306 -7.33 -31.56 10.39
CA ASP A 306 -7.23 -32.10 11.74
C ASP A 306 -6.60 -31.12 12.76
N ASP A 307 -6.07 -29.99 12.29
CA ASP A 307 -5.63 -28.88 13.14
C ASP A 307 -6.77 -28.39 14.04
N GLY A 308 -6.61 -28.61 15.35
CA GLY A 308 -7.65 -28.28 16.34
C GLY A 308 -8.85 -29.25 16.35
N TRP A 309 -8.75 -30.38 15.64
CA TRP A 309 -9.79 -31.40 15.60
C TRP A 309 -9.78 -32.27 16.86
N GLY A 310 -10.77 -32.05 17.73
CA GLY A 310 -10.95 -32.79 18.97
C GLY A 310 -12.27 -33.56 19.05
N GLU A 311 -12.52 -34.16 20.22
CA GLU A 311 -13.73 -34.94 20.50
C GLU A 311 -15.01 -34.12 20.28
N LEU A 312 -15.00 -32.84 20.63
CA LEU A 312 -16.15 -31.95 20.47
C LEU A 312 -16.54 -31.75 19.00
N ASN A 313 -15.55 -31.65 18.10
CA ASN A 313 -15.80 -31.52 16.66
C ASN A 313 -16.39 -32.83 16.08
N GLY A 314 -15.79 -33.97 16.46
CA GLY A 314 -16.34 -35.29 16.12
C GLY A 314 -17.75 -35.51 16.67
N ASN A 315 -18.06 -34.92 17.84
CA ASN A 315 -19.40 -34.96 18.41
C ASN A 315 -20.43 -34.29 17.49
N VAL A 316 -20.11 -33.11 16.98
CA VAL A 316 -20.97 -32.35 16.06
C VAL A 316 -21.19 -33.10 14.75
N VAL A 317 -20.12 -33.61 14.11
CA VAL A 317 -20.24 -34.34 12.83
C VAL A 317 -21.16 -35.54 12.95
N CYS A 318 -20.91 -36.41 13.94
CA CYS A 318 -21.74 -37.59 14.11
C CYS A 318 -23.18 -37.21 14.51
N MET A 319 -23.42 -36.12 15.25
CA MET A 319 -24.77 -35.64 15.52
C MET A 319 -25.48 -35.20 14.24
N GLN A 320 -24.79 -34.43 13.39
CA GLN A 320 -25.31 -33.96 12.10
C GLN A 320 -25.65 -35.13 11.16
N LEU A 321 -24.87 -36.21 11.22
CA LEU A 321 -25.11 -37.45 10.48
C LEU A 321 -26.18 -38.37 11.12
N GLY A 322 -26.74 -38.01 12.27
CA GLY A 322 -27.77 -38.79 12.96
C GLY A 322 -27.25 -39.95 13.84
N TYR A 323 -25.95 -39.99 14.15
CA TYR A 323 -25.32 -41.00 15.01
C TYR A 323 -25.27 -40.57 16.50
N GLN A 324 -25.09 -41.55 17.40
CA GLN A 324 -25.06 -41.34 18.85
C GLN A 324 -23.92 -40.41 19.30
N GLN A 325 -24.16 -39.58 20.30
CA GLN A 325 -23.23 -38.51 20.74
C GLN A 325 -22.07 -38.94 21.65
N VAL A 326 -22.13 -40.12 22.27
CA VAL A 326 -21.22 -40.53 23.36
C VAL A 326 -20.30 -41.66 22.91
N GLY A 327 -19.01 -41.61 23.30
CA GLY A 327 -18.02 -42.67 23.04
C GLY A 327 -17.26 -42.54 21.71
N LYS A 328 -17.20 -41.34 21.14
CA LYS A 328 -16.53 -41.10 19.86
C LYS A 328 -15.05 -40.86 20.07
N ARG A 329 -14.24 -41.44 19.18
CA ARG A 329 -12.80 -41.22 19.15
C ARG A 329 -12.46 -40.46 17.86
N PRO A 330 -11.97 -39.21 17.94
CA PRO A 330 -11.35 -38.60 16.77
C PRO A 330 -10.14 -39.46 16.40
N ASP A 331 -10.11 -39.91 15.15
CA ASP A 331 -8.95 -40.59 14.59
C ASP A 331 -8.09 -39.49 13.94
N GLN A 332 -6.90 -39.25 14.51
CA GLN A 332 -5.92 -38.32 13.97
C GLN A 332 -4.91 -39.14 13.16
N TYR A 333 -4.58 -38.67 11.96
CA TYR A 333 -3.54 -39.28 11.12
C TYR A 333 -2.19 -38.61 11.33
#